data_AF-A0A6A6VLA1-F1
#
_entry.id   AF-A0A6A6VLA1-F1
#
_cell.length_a   1.000
_cell.length_b   1.000
_cell.length_c   1.000
_cell.angle_alpha   90.00
_cell.angle_beta   90.00
_cell.angle_gamma   90.00
#
_symmetry.space_group_name_H-M   'P 1'
#
loop_
_entity.id
_entity.type
_entity.pdbx_description
1 polymer ?
#
loop_
_entity_poly.entity_id
_entity_poly.type
_entity_poly.pdbx_seq_one_letter_code
_entity_poly.pdbx_strand_id
1 'polypeptide(L)'
;MIMPSESDRQPDKMVVYSKLELLATELKQDITGYLELQDLLSFRAASHTCDRGVQKEFAEKMAGQLRSLRVLQTDDGLRLLLGLCQMDECLERIYRVDIVTMRQLDSPALYGANLMQFEASDACIELWTNILSRLKESRRFTQFRIGLDFGGKVKLIDNVLGARRLLDLRAIPLREVLDFHPLTWRHLSTALSAFMTAVTKTELKLAQIGIHMSDVSLGRPDPREYPHLMLPECTG
;
A
#
# COMPACT_ATOMS: atom_id res chain seq x y z
N MET A 1 -43.41 -38.62 22.24
CA MET A 1 -42.13 -39.31 21.99
C MET A 1 -41.83 -39.14 20.52
N ILE A 2 -41.11 -38.08 20.17
CA ILE A 2 -40.80 -37.68 18.79
C ILE A 2 -39.31 -37.94 18.61
N MET A 3 -38.98 -38.88 17.73
CA MET A 3 -37.61 -39.13 17.29
C MET A 3 -37.19 -38.01 16.32
N PRO A 4 -36.04 -37.33 16.52
CA PRO A 4 -35.53 -36.41 15.53
C PRO A 4 -34.92 -37.17 14.35
N SER A 5 -35.30 -36.73 13.15
CA SER A 5 -34.89 -37.23 11.84
C SER A 5 -33.41 -36.98 11.55
N GLU A 6 -32.71 -38.01 11.09
CA GLU A 6 -31.29 -38.02 10.68
C GLU A 6 -31.02 -37.30 9.34
N SER A 7 -31.52 -36.08 9.11
CA SER A 7 -31.36 -35.41 7.80
C SER A 7 -30.46 -34.18 7.77
N ASP A 8 -29.77 -33.82 8.85
CA ASP A 8 -28.89 -32.63 8.91
C ASP A 8 -27.39 -32.96 9.02
N ARG A 9 -26.89 -33.87 8.18
CA ARG A 9 -25.46 -33.93 7.88
C ARG A 9 -25.20 -33.14 6.60
N GLN A 10 -24.96 -31.84 6.76
CA GLN A 10 -24.27 -31.06 5.73
C GLN A 10 -22.96 -31.80 5.38
N PRO A 11 -22.66 -32.03 4.10
CA PRO A 11 -21.39 -32.62 3.72
C PRO A 11 -20.27 -31.72 4.24
N ASP A 12 -19.33 -32.30 4.98
CA ASP A 12 -18.08 -31.65 5.36
C ASP A 12 -17.53 -30.94 4.13
N LYS A 13 -17.49 -29.60 4.16
CA LYS A 13 -16.79 -28.83 3.14
C LYS A 13 -15.34 -29.28 3.19
N MET A 14 -14.97 -30.14 2.26
CA MET A 14 -13.61 -30.60 2.09
C MET A 14 -12.77 -29.35 1.74
N VAL A 15 -12.07 -28.82 2.75
CA VAL A 15 -11.16 -27.69 2.58
C VAL A 15 -10.04 -28.17 1.66
N VAL A 16 -10.07 -27.72 0.41
CA VAL A 16 -9.03 -28.03 -0.56
C VAL A 16 -7.82 -27.18 -0.22
N TYR A 17 -6.92 -27.73 0.59
CA TYR A 17 -5.63 -27.11 0.87
C TYR A 17 -4.80 -27.05 -0.40
N SER A 18 -4.11 -25.93 -0.62
CA SER A 18 -3.17 -25.85 -1.74
C SER A 18 -1.99 -26.83 -1.51
N LYS A 19 -1.34 -27.31 -2.58
CA LYS A 19 -0.17 -28.19 -2.46
C LYS A 19 0.96 -27.57 -1.60
N LEU A 20 1.00 -26.23 -1.56
CA LEU A 20 1.92 -25.45 -0.73
C LEU A 20 1.57 -25.53 0.76
N GLU A 21 0.29 -25.61 1.11
CA GLU A 21 -0.18 -25.72 2.50
C GLU A 21 0.10 -27.09 3.10
N LEU A 22 0.23 -28.11 2.25
CA LEU A 22 0.57 -29.48 2.63
C LEU A 22 2.07 -29.71 2.84
N LEU A 23 2.93 -28.75 2.51
CA LEU A 23 4.37 -28.88 2.73
C LEU A 23 4.72 -28.87 4.23
N ALA A 24 5.75 -29.65 4.58
CA ALA A 24 6.38 -29.62 5.89
C ALA A 24 6.89 -28.20 6.21
N THR A 25 6.86 -27.82 7.48
CA THR A 25 7.21 -26.46 7.93
C THR A 25 8.65 -26.10 7.56
N GLU A 26 9.55 -27.07 7.61
CA GLU A 26 10.97 -26.94 7.27
C GLU A 26 11.15 -26.61 5.78
N LEU A 27 10.39 -27.27 4.90
CA LEU A 27 10.43 -26.99 3.46
C LEU A 27 9.79 -25.64 3.12
N LYS A 28 8.75 -25.24 3.85
CA LYS A 28 8.16 -23.90 3.72
C LYS A 28 9.18 -22.83 4.09
N GLN A 29 9.92 -23.04 5.19
CA GLN A 29 11.00 -22.15 5.64
C GLN A 29 12.13 -22.08 4.61
N ASP A 30 12.56 -23.21 4.06
CA ASP A 30 13.58 -23.23 3.01
C ASP A 30 13.11 -22.46 1.77
N ILE A 31 11.88 -22.66 1.30
CA ILE A 31 11.31 -21.94 0.15
C ILE A 31 11.27 -20.43 0.43
N THR A 32 10.76 -20.00 1.59
CA THR A 32 10.76 -18.58 1.97
C THR A 32 12.15 -18.02 2.21
N GLY A 33 13.11 -18.89 2.48
CA GLY A 33 14.55 -18.65 2.47
C GLY A 33 15.01 -17.93 1.19
N TYR A 34 14.53 -18.39 0.04
CA TYR A 34 14.97 -17.98 -1.30
C TYR A 34 14.10 -16.92 -1.97
N LEU A 35 12.94 -16.58 -1.41
CA LEU A 35 12.03 -15.60 -2.00
C LEU A 35 12.48 -14.16 -1.69
N GLU A 36 12.42 -13.29 -2.70
CA GLU A 36 12.58 -11.86 -2.51
C GLU A 36 11.36 -11.27 -1.78
N LEU A 37 11.53 -10.09 -1.15
CA LEU A 37 10.51 -9.40 -0.35
C LEU A 37 9.12 -9.37 -1.02
N GLN A 38 9.08 -8.99 -2.29
CA GLN A 38 7.81 -8.84 -2.99
C GLN A 38 7.14 -10.19 -3.27
N ASP A 39 7.93 -11.23 -3.57
CA ASP A 39 7.41 -12.58 -3.76
C ASP A 39 6.97 -13.21 -2.44
N LEU A 40 7.61 -12.87 -1.31
CA LEU A 40 7.13 -13.24 0.04
C LEU A 40 5.75 -12.62 0.34
N LEU A 41 5.52 -11.37 -0.08
CA LEU A 41 4.22 -10.71 0.09
C LEU A 41 3.13 -11.35 -0.80
N SER A 42 3.46 -11.69 -2.05
CA SER A 42 2.55 -12.43 -2.94
C SER A 42 2.28 -13.85 -2.46
N PHE A 43 3.30 -14.53 -1.92
CA PHE A 43 3.20 -15.87 -1.36
C PHE A 43 2.23 -15.90 -0.16
N ARG A 44 2.28 -14.87 0.68
CA ARG A 44 1.33 -14.69 1.79
C ARG A 44 -0.10 -14.44 1.31
N ALA A 45 -0.28 -13.59 0.30
CA ALA A 45 -1.61 -13.33 -0.27
C ALA A 45 -2.25 -14.60 -0.87
N ALA A 46 -1.44 -15.58 -1.27
CA ALA A 46 -1.91 -16.84 -1.84
C ALA A 46 -2.22 -17.95 -0.82
N SER A 47 -1.80 -17.83 0.46
CA SER A 47 -2.03 -18.87 1.47
C SER A 47 -2.07 -18.36 2.92
N HIS A 48 -3.20 -18.61 3.60
CA HIS A 48 -3.40 -18.27 5.01
C HIS A 48 -2.60 -19.16 5.97
N THR A 49 -2.19 -20.36 5.56
CA THR A 49 -1.48 -21.32 6.44
C THR A 49 0.01 -21.03 6.56
N CYS A 50 0.60 -20.33 5.59
CA CYS A 50 2.01 -19.92 5.62
C CYS A 50 2.24 -18.68 6.50
N ASP A 51 1.19 -18.11 7.08
CA ASP A 51 1.21 -16.78 7.69
C ASP A 51 2.12 -16.72 8.93
N ARG A 52 1.98 -17.61 9.92
CA ARG A 52 2.71 -17.46 11.21
C ARG A 52 4.21 -17.76 11.18
N GLY A 53 4.63 -18.79 10.43
CA GLY A 53 6.05 -19.17 10.35
C GLY A 53 6.87 -18.20 9.50
N VAL A 54 6.28 -17.72 8.40
CA VAL A 54 6.90 -16.78 7.47
C VAL A 54 6.90 -15.36 8.05
N GLN A 55 5.93 -15.00 8.91
CA GLN A 55 5.84 -13.66 9.50
C GLN A 55 7.10 -13.21 10.25
N LYS A 56 7.65 -14.08 11.11
CA LYS A 56 8.84 -13.75 11.90
C LYS A 56 10.09 -13.63 11.02
N GLU A 57 10.30 -14.59 10.12
CA GLU A 57 11.44 -14.59 9.21
C GLU A 57 11.37 -13.43 8.21
N PHE A 58 10.17 -13.12 7.73
CA PHE A 58 9.87 -11.96 6.90
C PHE A 58 10.22 -10.67 7.65
N ALA A 59 9.70 -10.49 8.87
CA ALA A 59 9.97 -9.30 9.68
C ALA A 59 11.47 -9.16 10.01
N GLU A 60 12.17 -10.26 10.23
CA GLU A 60 13.63 -10.30 10.47
C GLU A 60 14.43 -9.91 9.22
N LYS A 61 14.13 -10.49 8.05
CA LYS A 61 14.73 -10.09 6.77
C LYS A 61 14.44 -8.62 6.42
N MET A 62 13.27 -8.13 6.83
CA MET A 62 12.78 -6.79 6.55
C MET A 62 13.11 -5.75 7.62
N ALA A 63 13.76 -6.14 8.71
CA ALA A 63 13.94 -5.31 9.90
C ALA A 63 14.52 -3.91 9.60
N GLY A 64 15.50 -3.85 8.70
CA GLY A 64 16.16 -2.60 8.29
C GLY A 64 15.30 -1.71 7.40
N GLN A 65 14.36 -2.27 6.65
CA GLN A 65 13.54 -1.58 5.65
C GLN A 65 12.18 -1.14 6.21
N LEU A 66 11.64 -1.86 7.20
CA LEU A 66 10.35 -1.54 7.82
C LEU A 66 10.33 -0.20 8.56
N ARG A 67 11.49 0.32 8.96
CA ARG A 67 11.59 1.59 9.70
C ARG A 67 10.96 2.76 8.94
N SER A 68 11.18 2.81 7.63
CA SER A 68 10.69 3.87 6.75
C SER A 68 10.14 3.25 5.48
N LEU A 69 8.84 3.02 5.46
CA LEU A 69 8.17 2.46 4.29
C LEU A 69 7.83 3.55 3.30
N ARG A 70 7.92 3.22 2.01
CA ARG A 70 7.39 4.05 0.93
C ARG A 70 6.24 3.30 0.28
N VAL A 71 5.11 3.97 0.11
CA VAL A 71 3.91 3.37 -0.45
C VAL A 71 3.36 4.21 -1.57
N LEU A 72 3.13 3.58 -2.72
CA LEU A 72 2.34 4.16 -3.79
C LEU A 72 0.86 4.07 -3.43
N GLN A 73 0.13 5.16 -3.64
CA GLN A 73 -1.31 5.24 -3.35
C GLN A 73 -2.15 4.49 -4.41
N THR A 74 -1.83 3.22 -4.63
CA THR A 74 -2.57 2.25 -5.44
C THR A 74 -3.26 1.24 -4.53
N ASP A 75 -4.27 0.53 -5.04
CA ASP A 75 -4.95 -0.55 -4.30
C ASP A 75 -3.93 -1.59 -3.81
N ASP A 76 -3.03 -2.04 -4.71
CA ASP A 76 -1.97 -2.99 -4.35
C ASP A 76 -1.02 -2.43 -3.28
N GLY A 77 -0.55 -1.20 -3.43
CA GLY A 77 0.39 -0.58 -2.47
C GLY A 77 -0.21 -0.46 -1.07
N LEU A 78 -1.47 -0.03 -0.98
CA LEU A 78 -2.17 0.10 0.29
C LEU A 78 -2.53 -1.25 0.92
N ARG A 79 -2.91 -2.25 0.13
CA ARG A 79 -3.15 -3.61 0.64
C ARG A 79 -1.88 -4.25 1.19
N LEU A 80 -0.74 -4.06 0.52
CA LEU A 80 0.55 -4.52 1.02
C LEU A 80 0.91 -3.85 2.34
N LEU A 81 0.73 -2.52 2.43
CA LEU A 81 0.95 -1.79 3.68
C LEU A 81 0.02 -2.27 4.81
N LEU A 82 -1.27 -2.47 4.51
CA LEU A 82 -2.22 -3.01 5.48
C LEU A 82 -1.79 -4.41 5.97
N GLY A 83 -1.35 -5.27 5.06
CA GLY A 83 -0.82 -6.59 5.41
C GLY A 83 0.37 -6.51 6.37
N LEU A 84 1.27 -5.53 6.19
CA LEU A 84 2.36 -5.27 7.14
C LEU A 84 1.86 -4.75 8.49
N CYS A 85 0.90 -3.82 8.50
CA CYS A 85 0.31 -3.27 9.73
C CYS A 85 -0.53 -4.30 10.53
N GLN A 86 -0.96 -5.39 9.88
CA GLN A 86 -1.64 -6.51 10.54
C GLN A 86 -0.67 -7.47 11.24
N MET A 87 0.64 -7.36 10.99
CA MET A 87 1.67 -8.15 11.67
C MET A 87 2.24 -7.32 12.82
N ASP A 88 2.02 -7.74 14.06
CA ASP A 88 2.44 -6.96 15.24
C ASP A 88 3.97 -6.74 15.26
N GLU A 89 4.76 -7.73 14.83
CA GLU A 89 6.22 -7.60 14.73
C GLU A 89 6.67 -6.57 13.69
N CYS A 90 5.91 -6.40 12.59
CA CYS A 90 6.20 -5.37 11.60
C CYS A 90 5.66 -4.01 12.04
N LEU A 91 4.46 -3.98 12.61
CA LEU A 91 3.81 -2.77 13.11
C LEU A 91 4.69 -2.03 14.13
N GLU A 92 5.33 -2.76 15.03
CA GLU A 92 6.28 -2.20 16.01
C GLU A 92 7.63 -1.77 15.40
N ARG A 93 7.88 -2.11 14.13
CA ARG A 93 9.08 -1.69 13.38
C ARG A 93 8.80 -0.53 12.43
N ILE A 94 7.55 -0.15 12.20
CA ILE A 94 7.18 0.96 11.30
C ILE A 94 7.19 2.28 12.08
N TYR A 95 8.13 3.17 11.74
CA TYR A 95 8.25 4.50 12.36
C TYR A 95 7.67 5.59 11.46
N ARG A 96 7.85 5.43 10.16
CA ARG A 96 7.45 6.40 9.15
C ARG A 96 6.88 5.71 7.92
N VAL A 97 5.83 6.30 7.37
CA VAL A 97 5.29 5.94 6.05
C VAL A 97 5.35 7.17 5.15
N ASP A 98 6.10 7.06 4.07
CA ASP A 98 6.18 8.04 3.00
C ASP A 98 5.16 7.67 1.91
N ILE A 99 4.17 8.54 1.68
CA ILE A 99 3.07 8.36 0.73
C ILE A 99 3.44 9.02 -0.58
N VAL A 100 3.35 8.24 -1.65
CA VAL A 100 3.63 8.63 -3.02
C VAL A 100 2.33 8.60 -3.80
N THR A 101 1.83 9.78 -4.17
CA THR A 101 0.64 9.87 -5.01
C THR A 101 0.97 9.49 -6.45
N MET A 102 -0.01 8.90 -7.14
CA MET A 102 0.03 8.63 -8.58
C MET A 102 0.29 9.90 -9.39
N ARG A 103 -0.10 11.07 -8.87
CA ARG A 103 0.12 12.37 -9.51
C ARG A 103 1.58 12.81 -9.50
N GLN A 104 2.43 12.16 -8.71
CA GLN A 104 3.86 12.37 -8.76
C GLN A 104 4.53 11.54 -9.84
N LEU A 105 3.89 10.54 -10.46
CA LEU A 105 4.53 9.79 -11.54
C LEU A 105 4.79 10.70 -12.74
N ASP A 106 5.86 10.44 -13.49
CA ASP A 106 6.02 11.04 -14.80
C ASP A 106 5.00 10.39 -15.76
N SER A 107 4.08 11.22 -16.26
CA SER A 107 2.98 10.81 -17.14
C SER A 107 1.98 9.80 -16.54
N PRO A 108 1.22 10.13 -15.46
CA PRO A 108 0.20 9.29 -14.85
C PRO A 108 -0.87 8.78 -15.81
N ALA A 109 -1.18 9.53 -16.88
CA ALA A 109 -2.13 9.11 -17.92
C ALA A 109 -1.75 7.76 -18.57
N LEU A 110 -0.46 7.45 -18.63
CA LEU A 110 0.06 6.23 -19.24
C LEU A 110 -0.05 5.00 -18.32
N TYR A 111 -0.38 5.17 -17.05
CA TYR A 111 -0.63 4.08 -16.11
C TYR A 111 -2.14 3.80 -15.92
N GLY A 112 -2.99 4.57 -16.62
CA GLY A 112 -4.44 4.39 -16.66
C GLY A 112 -5.20 5.31 -15.69
N ALA A 113 -6.36 5.81 -16.14
CA ALA A 113 -7.23 6.68 -15.35
C ALA A 113 -7.70 6.02 -14.04
N ASN A 114 -7.78 4.70 -14.01
CA ASN A 114 -8.25 3.91 -12.87
C ASN A 114 -7.39 4.13 -11.61
N LEU A 115 -6.08 4.37 -11.76
CA LEU A 115 -5.19 4.61 -10.61
C LEU A 115 -5.45 5.97 -9.95
N MET A 116 -5.69 7.01 -10.75
CA MET A 116 -6.04 8.33 -10.22
C MET A 116 -7.46 8.36 -9.65
N GLN A 117 -8.39 7.61 -10.25
CA GLN A 117 -9.75 7.45 -9.72
C GLN A 117 -9.74 6.72 -8.37
N PHE A 118 -8.87 5.72 -8.22
CA PHE A 118 -8.72 5.01 -6.95
C PHE A 118 -8.34 5.95 -5.80
N GLU A 119 -7.42 6.91 -5.98
CA GLU A 119 -7.04 7.86 -4.92
C GLU A 119 -8.21 8.67 -4.36
N ALA A 120 -9.25 8.89 -5.16
CA ALA A 120 -10.46 9.62 -4.78
C ALA A 120 -11.63 8.68 -4.40
N SER A 121 -11.43 7.37 -4.42
CA SER A 121 -12.49 6.38 -4.21
C SER A 121 -12.72 6.05 -2.74
N ASP A 122 -13.93 5.57 -2.43
CA ASP A 122 -14.28 5.04 -1.10
C ASP A 122 -13.40 3.86 -0.69
N ALA A 123 -12.98 3.03 -1.65
CA ALA A 123 -12.07 1.91 -1.39
C ALA A 123 -10.71 2.38 -0.86
N CYS A 124 -10.18 3.49 -1.39
CA CYS A 124 -8.95 4.08 -0.88
C CYS A 124 -9.15 4.68 0.52
N ILE A 125 -10.32 5.28 0.80
CA ILE A 125 -10.67 5.78 2.14
C ILE A 125 -10.72 4.63 3.14
N GLU A 126 -11.36 3.52 2.78
CA GLU A 126 -11.49 2.33 3.63
C GLU A 126 -10.12 1.73 3.95
N LEU A 127 -9.26 1.53 2.94
CA LEU A 127 -7.92 1.00 3.14
C LEU A 127 -7.09 1.92 4.05
N TRP A 128 -7.11 3.24 3.81
CA TRP A 128 -6.43 4.17 4.71
C TRP A 128 -7.01 4.14 6.11
N THR A 129 -8.33 4.07 6.28
CA THR A 129 -8.96 4.00 7.60
C THR A 129 -8.47 2.77 8.38
N ASN A 130 -8.37 1.62 7.71
CA ASN A 130 -7.87 0.39 8.33
C ASN A 130 -6.37 0.48 8.67
N ILE A 131 -5.56 1.01 7.75
CA ILE A 131 -4.12 1.22 7.97
C ILE A 131 -3.88 2.18 9.14
N LEU A 132 -4.58 3.32 9.16
CA LEU A 132 -4.45 4.34 10.19
C LEU A 132 -4.90 3.84 11.56
N SER A 133 -5.99 3.06 11.61
CA SER A 133 -6.46 2.44 12.86
C SER A 133 -5.37 1.58 13.49
N ARG A 134 -4.67 0.76 12.68
CA ARG A 134 -3.56 -0.08 13.16
C ARG A 134 -2.32 0.74 13.54
N LEU A 135 -1.93 1.72 12.72
CA LEU A 135 -0.74 2.53 13.01
C LEU A 135 -0.94 3.47 14.22
N LYS A 136 -2.18 3.90 14.50
CA LYS A 136 -2.52 4.67 15.69
C LYS A 136 -2.31 3.87 16.99
N GLU A 137 -2.48 2.55 16.94
CA GLU A 137 -2.24 1.64 18.08
C GLU A 137 -0.75 1.42 18.35
N SER A 138 0.11 1.61 17.34
CA SER A 138 1.56 1.43 17.45
C SER A 138 2.19 2.51 18.34
N ARG A 139 3.04 2.07 19.28
CA ARG A 139 3.82 2.99 20.13
C ARG A 139 5.03 3.60 19.40
N ARG A 140 5.44 2.97 18.31
CA ARG A 140 6.67 3.28 17.56
C ARG A 140 6.39 4.16 16.36
N PHE A 141 5.17 4.13 15.83
CA PHE A 141 4.79 4.96 14.72
C PHE A 141 4.85 6.45 15.09
N THR A 142 5.52 7.23 14.25
CA THR A 142 5.76 8.66 14.51
C THR A 142 5.05 9.56 13.53
N GLN A 143 5.17 9.30 12.23
CA GLN A 143 4.70 10.25 11.23
C GLN A 143 4.40 9.62 9.86
N PHE A 144 3.44 10.23 9.18
CA PHE A 144 3.27 10.17 7.73
C PHE A 144 4.00 11.33 7.08
N ARG A 145 4.58 11.04 5.92
CA ARG A 145 5.12 12.05 5.01
C ARG A 145 4.39 11.91 3.69
N ILE A 146 3.89 13.00 3.14
CA ILE A 146 3.23 13.01 1.84
C ILE A 146 4.08 13.79 0.86
N GLY A 147 4.36 13.19 -0.28
CA GLY A 147 5.28 13.75 -1.24
C GLY A 147 6.71 13.26 -1.00
N LEU A 148 7.35 12.86 -2.09
CA LEU A 148 8.78 12.60 -2.13
C LEU A 148 9.56 13.86 -2.53
N ASP A 149 10.60 14.15 -1.75
CA ASP A 149 11.59 15.20 -2.03
C ASP A 149 12.69 14.60 -2.90
N PHE A 150 12.49 14.58 -4.21
CA PHE A 150 13.48 14.06 -5.15
C PHE A 150 14.31 15.19 -5.75
N GLY A 151 15.48 15.39 -5.18
CA GLY A 151 16.62 16.00 -5.85
C GLY A 151 17.43 15.01 -6.70
N GLY A 152 16.81 13.99 -7.33
CA GLY A 152 17.52 13.01 -8.18
C GLY A 152 16.74 11.72 -8.52
N LYS A 153 17.25 10.98 -9.53
CA LYS A 153 16.71 9.68 -9.99
C LYS A 153 16.82 8.63 -8.89
N VAL A 154 15.70 8.10 -8.40
CA VAL A 154 15.71 7.04 -7.39
C VAL A 154 15.50 5.70 -8.04
N LYS A 155 16.42 4.75 -7.78
CA LYS A 155 16.20 3.34 -8.10
C LYS A 155 15.05 2.83 -7.23
N LEU A 156 13.87 2.83 -7.83
CA LEU A 156 12.59 2.70 -7.13
C LEU A 156 12.25 1.28 -6.69
N ILE A 157 12.86 0.31 -7.33
CA ILE A 157 12.26 -1.02 -7.48
C ILE A 157 12.33 -1.82 -6.17
N ASP A 158 13.31 -1.56 -5.33
CA ASP A 158 13.56 -2.47 -4.20
C ASP A 158 12.74 -2.14 -2.93
N ASN A 159 12.19 -0.92 -2.79
CA ASN A 159 11.65 -0.47 -1.49
C ASN A 159 10.32 0.30 -1.54
N VAL A 160 9.62 0.32 -2.69
CA VAL A 160 8.33 1.04 -2.81
C VAL A 160 7.18 0.05 -2.97
N LEU A 161 6.29 0.02 -1.97
CA LEU A 161 5.10 -0.83 -1.98
C LEU A 161 4.17 -0.41 -3.11
N GLY A 162 3.79 -1.36 -3.97
CA GLY A 162 2.91 -1.13 -5.12
C GLY A 162 3.61 -0.78 -6.44
N ALA A 163 4.96 -0.70 -6.47
CA ALA A 163 5.69 -0.30 -7.69
C ALA A 163 5.64 -1.35 -8.81
N ARG A 164 5.62 -2.65 -8.47
CA ARG A 164 5.59 -3.75 -9.44
C ARG A 164 4.37 -3.69 -10.36
N ARG A 165 3.19 -3.36 -9.84
CA ARG A 165 1.98 -3.21 -10.64
C ARG A 165 2.16 -2.17 -11.76
N LEU A 166 2.88 -1.07 -11.46
CA LEU A 166 3.16 -0.03 -12.45
C LEU A 166 4.14 -0.51 -13.52
N LEU A 167 5.12 -1.35 -13.16
CA LEU A 167 6.04 -1.97 -14.11
C LEU A 167 5.32 -2.97 -15.02
N ASP A 168 4.47 -3.82 -14.44
CA ASP A 168 3.67 -4.82 -15.16
C ASP A 168 2.73 -4.14 -16.18
N LEU A 169 2.07 -3.05 -15.79
CA LEU A 169 1.15 -2.29 -16.65
C LEU A 169 1.82 -1.73 -17.91
N ARG A 170 3.14 -1.52 -17.87
CA ARG A 170 3.89 -0.93 -18.99
C ARG A 170 4.70 -1.96 -19.78
N ALA A 171 4.70 -3.23 -19.37
CA ALA A 171 5.65 -4.23 -19.88
C ALA A 171 7.10 -3.71 -19.90
N ILE A 172 7.42 -2.81 -18.95
CA ILE A 172 8.72 -2.16 -18.86
C ILE A 172 9.69 -3.16 -18.25
N PRO A 173 10.89 -3.37 -18.83
CA PRO A 173 11.92 -4.18 -18.20
C PRO A 173 12.18 -3.66 -16.79
N LEU A 174 12.35 -4.56 -15.81
CA LEU A 174 12.66 -4.31 -14.38
C LEU A 174 13.90 -3.42 -14.10
N ARG A 175 14.48 -2.77 -15.12
CA ARG A 175 15.63 -1.88 -15.05
C ARG A 175 15.32 -0.42 -15.37
N GLU A 176 14.12 -0.07 -15.84
CA GLU A 176 13.77 1.34 -16.05
C GLU A 176 13.28 2.00 -14.75
N VAL A 177 13.71 3.25 -14.58
CA VAL A 177 13.43 4.07 -13.41
C VAL A 177 12.04 4.67 -13.57
N LEU A 178 11.18 4.48 -12.57
CA LEU A 178 9.97 5.31 -12.45
C LEU A 178 10.44 6.73 -12.12
N ASP A 179 10.28 7.65 -13.07
CA ASP A 179 10.55 9.05 -12.81
C ASP A 179 9.37 9.66 -12.04
N PHE A 180 9.70 10.44 -11.01
CA PHE A 180 8.70 11.15 -10.23
C PHE A 180 8.94 12.65 -10.28
N HIS A 181 7.85 13.38 -10.51
CA HIS A 181 7.78 14.81 -10.30
C HIS A 181 7.56 15.14 -8.83
N PRO A 182 8.09 16.28 -8.37
CA PRO A 182 7.79 16.75 -7.03
C PRO A 182 6.29 16.99 -6.82
N LEU A 183 5.87 16.86 -5.56
CA LEU A 183 4.51 17.21 -5.19
C LEU A 183 4.32 18.73 -5.29
N THR A 184 3.25 19.15 -5.96
CA THR A 184 2.87 20.57 -6.13
C THR A 184 1.48 20.80 -5.56
N TRP A 185 1.15 22.05 -5.19
CA TRP A 185 -0.16 22.42 -4.61
C TRP A 185 -1.37 21.90 -5.38
N ARG A 186 -1.31 21.92 -6.71
CA ARG A 186 -2.37 21.42 -7.61
C ARG A 186 -2.64 19.92 -7.49
N HIS A 187 -1.70 19.14 -6.96
CA HIS A 187 -1.86 17.69 -6.77
C HIS A 187 -2.56 17.35 -5.45
N LEU A 188 -2.58 18.27 -4.48
CA LEU A 188 -2.99 17.99 -3.11
C LEU A 188 -4.48 17.67 -2.98
N SER A 189 -5.35 18.40 -3.67
CA SER A 189 -6.80 18.29 -3.46
C SER A 189 -7.33 16.86 -3.69
N THR A 190 -6.83 16.16 -4.71
CA THR A 190 -7.26 14.79 -5.00
C THR A 190 -6.41 13.74 -4.30
N ALA A 191 -5.09 13.92 -4.25
CA ALA A 191 -4.19 12.94 -3.63
C ALA A 191 -4.42 12.80 -2.12
N LEU A 192 -4.73 13.93 -1.46
CA LEU A 192 -4.91 13.98 -0.02
C LEU A 192 -6.32 13.69 0.44
N SER A 193 -7.35 13.81 -0.42
CA SER A 193 -8.75 13.75 0.01
C SER A 193 -9.03 12.48 0.80
N ALA A 194 -8.80 11.30 0.19
CA ALA A 194 -9.09 10.03 0.84
C ALA A 194 -8.27 9.81 2.11
N PHE A 195 -6.97 10.17 2.08
CA PHE A 195 -6.08 10.04 3.24
C PHE A 195 -6.53 10.95 4.39
N MET A 196 -6.82 12.23 4.11
CA MET A 196 -7.26 13.19 5.12
C MET A 196 -8.65 12.87 5.66
N THR A 197 -9.56 12.35 4.84
CA THR A 197 -10.84 11.80 5.33
C THR A 197 -10.60 10.66 6.31
N ALA A 198 -9.70 9.72 6.00
CA ALA A 198 -9.34 8.63 6.91
C ALA A 198 -8.67 9.13 8.20
N VAL A 199 -7.80 10.14 8.12
CA VAL A 199 -7.18 10.80 9.29
C VAL A 199 -8.23 11.36 10.22
N THR A 200 -9.23 12.07 9.68
CA THR A 200 -10.35 12.61 10.46
C THR A 200 -11.17 11.48 11.08
N LYS A 201 -11.50 10.43 10.32
CA LYS A 201 -12.28 9.28 10.81
C LYS A 201 -11.57 8.51 11.93
N THR A 202 -10.25 8.39 11.86
CA THR A 202 -9.45 7.65 12.83
C THR A 202 -8.93 8.51 13.96
N GLU A 203 -9.18 9.82 13.93
CA GLU A 203 -8.67 10.80 14.89
C GLU A 203 -7.15 10.71 15.08
N LEU A 204 -6.43 10.47 13.98
CA LEU A 204 -4.97 10.51 13.99
C LEU A 204 -4.52 11.98 14.21
N LYS A 205 -3.49 12.19 15.03
CA LYS A 205 -3.00 13.54 15.32
C LYS A 205 -2.41 14.16 14.05
N LEU A 206 -2.91 15.34 13.66
CA LEU A 206 -2.40 16.07 12.50
C LEU A 206 -0.90 16.42 12.60
N ALA A 207 -0.36 16.57 13.82
CA ALA A 207 1.08 16.78 14.04
C ALA A 207 1.95 15.61 13.55
N GLN A 208 1.36 14.44 13.31
CA GLN A 208 2.03 13.28 12.74
C GLN A 208 2.03 13.31 11.20
N ILE A 209 1.52 14.36 10.56
CA ILE A 209 1.41 14.44 9.09
C ILE A 209 2.28 15.59 8.60
N GLY A 210 3.34 15.24 7.85
CA GLY A 210 4.18 16.19 7.14
C GLY A 210 3.89 16.15 5.64
N ILE A 211 3.70 17.31 5.01
CA ILE A 211 3.58 17.44 3.55
C ILE A 211 4.88 18.03 3.02
N HIS A 212 5.56 17.31 2.14
CA HIS A 212 6.75 17.77 1.45
C HIS A 212 6.39 18.17 0.03
N MET A 213 6.39 19.47 -0.23
CA MET A 213 6.19 20.04 -1.56
C MET A 213 7.48 20.65 -2.05
N SER A 214 7.64 20.67 -3.37
CA SER A 214 8.72 21.43 -3.98
C SER A 214 8.31 22.89 -4.13
N ASP A 215 9.23 23.76 -3.75
CA ASP A 215 9.16 25.22 -3.92
C ASP A 215 9.44 25.68 -5.36
N VAL A 216 9.35 24.78 -6.35
CA VAL A 216 9.46 25.14 -7.77
C VAL A 216 8.30 26.10 -8.08
N SER A 217 8.64 27.37 -7.90
CA SER A 217 7.96 28.57 -8.36
C SER A 217 7.21 28.31 -9.66
N LEU A 218 6.00 28.84 -9.74
CA LEU A 218 5.04 28.95 -10.86
C LEU A 218 5.70 29.15 -12.25
N GLY A 219 6.47 28.16 -12.68
CA GLY A 219 7.42 28.23 -13.78
C GLY A 219 6.84 27.51 -14.97
N ARG A 220 6.00 28.24 -15.70
CA ARG A 220 5.24 27.86 -16.90
C ARG A 220 4.19 26.75 -16.66
N PRO A 221 2.92 27.00 -17.01
CA PRO A 221 1.94 25.91 -17.07
C PRO A 221 2.43 24.90 -18.11
N ASP A 222 2.64 23.66 -17.68
CA ASP A 222 2.75 22.53 -18.59
C ASP A 222 1.42 22.42 -19.35
N PRO A 223 1.39 22.54 -20.69
CA PRO A 223 0.15 22.50 -21.49
C PRO A 223 -0.54 21.14 -21.49
N ARG A 224 -0.01 20.15 -20.76
CA ARG A 224 -0.65 18.87 -20.50
C ARG A 224 -1.69 19.05 -19.39
N GLU A 225 -2.78 19.73 -19.76
CA GLU A 225 -4.01 19.83 -18.97
C GLU A 225 -4.48 18.42 -18.59
N TYR A 226 -4.28 18.05 -17.34
CA TYR A 226 -5.11 17.01 -16.73
C TYR A 226 -6.54 17.56 -16.70
N PRO A 227 -7.56 16.75 -17.01
CA PRO A 227 -8.93 17.21 -16.97
C PRO A 227 -9.18 17.82 -15.60
N HIS A 228 -9.49 19.11 -15.59
CA HIS A 228 -9.86 19.83 -14.39
C HIS A 228 -10.99 19.03 -13.74
N LEU A 229 -10.71 18.42 -12.58
CA LEU A 229 -11.75 17.93 -11.70
C LEU A 229 -12.51 19.19 -11.29
N MET A 230 -13.64 19.42 -11.95
CA MET A 230 -14.62 20.42 -11.54
C MET A 230 -14.95 20.11 -10.08
N LEU A 231 -14.44 20.93 -9.16
CA LEU A 231 -14.91 20.87 -7.79
C LEU A 231 -16.40 21.20 -7.84
N PRO A 232 -17.28 20.44 -7.16
CA PRO A 232 -18.68 20.80 -7.07
C PRO A 232 -18.76 22.22 -6.52
N GLU A 233 -19.50 23.09 -7.22
CA GLU A 233 -19.75 24.45 -6.79
C GLU A 233 -20.28 24.41 -5.36
N CYS A 234 -19.60 25.10 -4.44
CA CYS A 234 -20.11 25.28 -3.09
C CYS A 234 -21.36 26.15 -3.19
N THR A 235 -22.53 25.52 -3.32
CA THR A 235 -23.82 26.18 -3.13
C THR A 235 -23.98 26.44 -1.64
N GLY A 236 -23.54 27.62 -1.21
CA GLY A 236 -23.94 28.23 0.05
C GLY A 236 -25.30 28.89 -0.05
#